data_AF-A0A517N5U0-F1
#
_entry.id   AF-A0A517N5U0-F1
#
_cell.length_a   1.000
_cell.length_b   1.000
_cell.length_c   1.000
_cell.angle_alpha   90.00
_cell.angle_beta   90.00
_cell.angle_gamma   90.00
#
_symmetry.space_group_name_H-M   'P 1'
#
loop_
_entity.id
_entity.type
_entity.pdbx_description
1 polymer ?
#
loop_
_entity_poly.entity_id
_entity_poly.type
_entity_poly.pdbx_seq_one_letter_code
_entity_poly.pdbx_strand_id
1 'polypeptide(L)'
;MRGLANRQGFGPSFQLIHSLSGVLPLDSLRSAVLPLFESIPVNRIPVSDLTDGQSIEQPFRAADKQLRVNRQGGKYILMRLSDRTGVIAAMQWNADEKMFDSFDRGDYVFCRGRTQIHNGTLQLIVTDVERMDVSEVDVAQFERFDADASERLLQRLTELLGGLQNAPLRRLGEIYLADQNFVTRFQKAAAAVSNHHAYPGGLLRHTVDMMELCALIAPRYPQIDAELLMFGAFLHDLGKIEELASDGEIAYTDRGQLVGHIVIGVQMLGDKIAEYDAGGEAFPAELRLHLEHLIVSHHGQIEYGSPKLPVMLESVTLHHIDNLDAKLSTYTTVIDTDISGDSHWTNYNPSIGRKLWKKRS
;
A
#
# COMPACT_ATOMS: atom_id res chain seq x y z
N MET A 1 -70.45 -17.62 9.39
CA MET A 1 -70.74 -17.56 10.83
C MET A 1 -69.95 -16.41 11.43
N ARG A 2 -70.66 -15.42 12.01
CA ARG A 2 -70.31 -14.41 13.04
C ARG A 2 -68.87 -13.85 13.09
N GLY A 3 -68.58 -12.55 13.06
CA GLY A 3 -69.36 -11.28 13.07
C GLY A 3 -68.38 -10.12 12.83
N LEU A 4 -68.72 -9.10 12.02
CA LEU A 4 -69.31 -7.77 12.39
C LEU A 4 -68.30 -6.83 13.11
N ALA A 5 -68.13 -5.54 12.80
CA ALA A 5 -68.60 -4.63 11.75
C ALA A 5 -67.91 -3.25 11.93
N ASN A 6 -67.73 -2.49 10.82
CA ASN A 6 -68.00 -1.04 10.61
C ASN A 6 -67.59 0.04 11.64
N ARG A 7 -67.37 1.33 11.30
CA ARG A 7 -67.07 2.17 10.12
C ARG A 7 -67.14 3.63 10.63
N GLN A 8 -66.59 4.56 9.86
CA GLN A 8 -66.92 5.99 9.74
C GLN A 8 -66.33 7.01 10.73
N GLY A 9 -65.78 8.08 10.14
CA GLY A 9 -65.41 9.33 10.79
C GLY A 9 -66.44 10.43 10.56
N PHE A 10 -66.15 11.63 11.07
CA PHE A 10 -66.79 12.91 10.75
C PHE A 10 -65.86 14.05 11.18
N GLY A 11 -65.67 15.05 10.30
CA GLY A 11 -65.26 16.40 10.70
C GLY A 11 -66.48 17.23 11.12
N PRO A 12 -66.27 18.48 11.56
CA PRO A 12 -66.92 19.59 10.87
C PRO A 12 -66.08 20.87 10.73
N SER A 13 -66.60 21.79 9.92
CA SER A 13 -66.02 23.06 9.42
C SER A 13 -66.56 24.32 10.12
N PHE A 14 -66.00 25.49 9.75
CA PHE A 14 -66.52 26.89 9.71
C PHE A 14 -65.58 27.94 10.38
N GLN A 15 -64.86 28.78 9.60
CA GLN A 15 -65.15 30.19 9.15
C GLN A 15 -64.61 31.25 10.15
N LEU A 16 -64.06 32.45 9.84
CA LEU A 16 -63.64 33.24 8.67
C LEU A 16 -62.97 34.54 9.24
N ILE A 17 -62.20 35.31 8.43
CA ILE A 17 -61.98 36.80 8.46
C ILE A 17 -60.51 37.33 8.54
N HIS A 18 -60.09 37.90 7.39
CA HIS A 18 -59.28 39.11 7.08
C HIS A 18 -57.79 39.31 7.48
N SER A 19 -56.97 39.41 6.41
CA SER A 19 -55.95 40.41 6.04
C SER A 19 -55.12 41.14 7.11
N LEU A 20 -53.78 41.17 6.93
CA LEU A 20 -53.02 42.36 6.54
C LEU A 20 -51.52 42.06 6.37
N SER A 21 -50.94 42.77 5.41
CA SER A 21 -49.54 42.95 5.03
C SER A 21 -48.59 43.34 6.17
N GLY A 22 -47.32 42.94 6.09
CA GLY A 22 -46.24 43.56 6.89
C GLY A 22 -44.88 42.89 6.74
N VAL A 23 -44.09 43.36 5.77
CA VAL A 23 -42.62 43.22 5.74
C VAL A 23 -42.04 44.08 6.87
N LEU A 24 -41.00 43.61 7.59
CA LEU A 24 -39.83 44.38 8.09
C LEU A 24 -38.90 43.47 8.96
N PRO A 25 -37.60 43.82 9.14
CA PRO A 25 -36.48 42.95 8.82
C PRO A 25 -35.50 42.66 9.98
N LEU A 26 -34.38 42.00 9.62
CA LEU A 26 -33.16 41.72 10.36
C LEU A 26 -32.83 42.67 11.54
N ASP A 27 -32.55 42.03 12.67
CA ASP A 27 -31.33 42.18 13.49
C ASP A 27 -31.68 42.04 14.96
N SER A 28 -31.47 40.84 15.51
CA SER A 28 -31.00 40.61 16.88
C SER A 28 -31.13 39.14 17.24
N LEU A 29 -30.00 38.43 17.21
CA LEU A 29 -29.66 37.42 18.22
C LEU A 29 -28.17 37.10 18.04
N ARG A 30 -27.35 37.85 18.76
CA ARG A 30 -25.98 37.45 19.11
C ARG A 30 -26.06 36.16 19.93
N SER A 31 -25.39 35.10 19.51
CA SER A 31 -24.95 34.04 20.42
C SER A 31 -23.94 33.10 19.74
N ALA A 32 -22.79 32.95 20.41
CA ALA A 32 -21.79 31.89 20.27
C ALA A 32 -20.95 31.86 18.98
N VAL A 33 -19.91 32.70 18.96
CA VAL A 33 -18.66 32.35 18.26
C VAL A 33 -18.01 31.23 19.08
N LEU A 34 -18.13 29.99 18.58
CA LEU A 34 -17.26 28.90 19.02
C LEU A 34 -15.82 29.24 18.57
N PRO A 35 -14.78 28.95 19.37
CA PRO A 35 -13.42 29.15 18.89
C PRO A 35 -13.21 28.25 17.68
N LEU A 36 -12.85 28.84 16.54
CA LEU A 36 -12.16 28.12 15.48
C LEU A 36 -10.89 27.56 16.14
N PHE A 37 -10.84 26.23 16.29
CA PHE A 37 -9.61 25.54 16.60
C PHE A 37 -8.67 25.81 15.42
N GLU A 38 -7.76 26.76 15.60
CA GLU A 38 -6.54 26.83 14.81
C GLU A 38 -5.80 25.52 15.08
N SER A 39 -5.90 24.57 14.14
CA SER A 39 -4.99 23.43 14.07
C SER A 39 -3.58 24.02 14.09
N ILE A 40 -2.84 23.82 15.18
CA ILE A 40 -1.45 24.26 15.28
C ILE A 40 -0.73 23.67 14.06
N PRO A 41 -0.22 24.47 13.13
CA PRO A 41 0.58 23.93 12.04
C PRO A 41 1.93 23.55 12.65
N VAL A 42 1.98 22.35 13.24
CA VAL A 42 3.25 21.74 13.60
C VAL A 42 3.94 21.51 12.28
N ASN A 43 4.94 22.34 11.99
CA ASN A 43 5.78 22.19 10.80
C ASN A 43 6.57 20.89 10.98
N ARG A 44 5.93 19.80 10.57
CA ARG A 44 6.34 18.42 10.84
C ARG A 44 7.52 18.08 9.95
N ILE A 45 8.58 17.51 10.52
CA ILE A 45 9.70 16.99 9.74
C ILE A 45 9.31 15.60 9.21
N PRO A 46 9.35 15.35 7.90
CA PRO A 46 9.15 14.01 7.35
C PRO A 46 10.11 13.00 7.98
N VAL A 47 9.65 11.76 8.19
CA VAL A 47 10.49 10.68 8.73
C VAL A 47 11.75 10.47 7.88
N SER A 48 11.65 10.61 6.56
CA SER A 48 12.79 10.53 5.64
C SER A 48 13.87 11.59 5.88
N ASP A 49 13.50 12.72 6.48
CA ASP A 49 14.34 13.90 6.62
C ASP A 49 14.91 14.05 8.04
N LEU A 50 14.60 13.10 8.93
CA LEU A 50 15.11 13.09 10.29
C LEU A 50 16.61 12.82 10.31
N THR A 51 17.34 13.61 11.11
CA THR A 51 18.79 13.47 11.29
C THR A 51 19.16 13.11 12.72
N ASP A 52 20.41 12.69 12.96
CA ASP A 52 20.90 12.38 14.31
C ASP A 52 20.85 13.58 15.26
N GLY A 53 20.54 13.31 16.54
CA GLY A 53 20.56 14.31 17.61
C GLY A 53 19.46 15.38 17.54
N GLN A 54 18.47 15.22 16.68
CA GLN A 54 17.35 16.15 16.48
C GLN A 54 16.29 16.01 17.57
N SER A 55 15.81 17.12 18.11
CA SER A 55 14.67 17.12 19.04
C SER A 55 13.37 17.05 18.25
N ILE A 56 12.47 16.16 18.66
CA ILE A 56 11.23 15.85 17.96
C ILE A 56 10.07 16.17 18.89
N GLU A 57 9.09 16.90 18.35
CA GLU A 57 7.81 17.19 18.99
C GLU A 57 6.77 17.30 17.87
N GLN A 58 6.22 16.15 17.45
CA GLN A 58 5.32 16.10 16.29
C GLN A 58 4.46 14.83 16.28
N PRO A 59 3.36 14.83 15.49
CA PRO A 59 2.53 13.64 15.30
C PRO A 59 3.20 12.56 14.45
N PHE A 60 2.87 11.31 14.77
CA PHE A 60 3.21 10.08 14.06
C PHE A 60 2.00 9.14 14.04
N ARG A 61 1.98 8.19 13.09
CA ARG A 61 1.11 7.02 13.18
C ARG A 61 1.87 5.87 13.85
N ALA A 62 1.30 5.29 14.90
CA ALA A 62 1.86 4.14 15.62
C ALA A 62 1.64 2.84 14.80
N ALA A 63 2.59 2.50 13.95
CA ALA A 63 2.48 1.34 13.06
C ALA A 63 2.56 -0.01 13.81
N ASP A 64 3.38 -0.08 14.86
CA ASP A 64 3.49 -1.24 15.75
C ASP A 64 3.95 -0.81 17.16
N LYS A 65 3.66 -1.63 18.18
CA LYS A 65 4.11 -1.45 19.55
C LYS A 65 4.28 -2.77 20.29
N GLN A 66 5.35 -2.89 21.09
CA GLN A 66 5.63 -4.07 21.90
C GLN A 66 6.19 -3.66 23.27
N LEU A 67 5.58 -4.16 24.34
CA LEU A 67 6.15 -4.05 25.68
C LEU A 67 7.24 -5.11 25.85
N ARG A 68 8.46 -4.67 26.12
CA ARG A 68 9.63 -5.53 26.30
C ARG A 68 10.30 -5.26 27.64
N VAL A 69 11.14 -6.21 28.05
CA VAL A 69 11.93 -6.12 29.29
C VAL A 69 13.41 -6.09 28.89
N ASN A 70 14.14 -5.10 29.39
CA ASN A 70 15.58 -4.99 29.14
C ASN A 70 16.36 -6.00 30.02
N ARG A 71 17.68 -6.10 29.79
CA ARG A 71 18.54 -7.03 30.55
C ARG A 71 18.57 -6.79 32.06
N GLN A 72 18.18 -5.59 32.51
CA GLN A 72 18.15 -5.17 33.92
C GLN A 72 16.76 -5.31 34.54
N GLY A 73 15.78 -5.89 33.83
CA GLY A 73 14.41 -6.06 34.30
C GLY A 73 13.50 -4.84 34.11
N GLY A 74 14.02 -3.73 33.59
CA GLY A 74 13.24 -2.54 33.28
C GLY A 74 12.36 -2.73 32.04
N LYS A 75 11.07 -2.38 32.15
CA LYS A 75 10.14 -2.41 31.03
C LYS A 75 10.34 -1.19 30.11
N TYR A 76 10.13 -1.40 28.82
CA TYR A 76 10.19 -0.36 27.79
C TYR A 76 9.24 -0.70 26.64
N ILE A 77 8.72 0.31 25.96
CA ILE A 77 7.91 0.11 24.75
C ILE A 77 8.83 0.31 23.55
N LEU A 78 8.91 -0.73 22.72
CA LEU A 78 9.45 -0.63 21.37
C LEU A 78 8.31 -0.27 20.42
N MET A 79 8.46 0.78 19.63
CA MET A 79 7.45 1.28 18.70
C MET A 79 8.01 1.35 17.29
N ARG A 80 7.12 1.25 16.30
CA ARG A 80 7.36 1.71 14.94
C ARG A 80 6.48 2.92 14.69
N LEU A 81 7.09 4.09 14.49
CA LEU A 81 6.39 5.32 14.20
C LEU A 81 6.51 5.62 12.71
N SER A 82 5.43 6.09 12.09
CA SER A 82 5.38 6.25 10.64
C SER A 82 4.67 7.51 10.20
N ASP A 83 4.96 7.90 8.97
CA ASP A 83 4.20 8.84 8.16
C ASP A 83 4.20 8.41 6.69
N ARG A 84 3.74 9.32 5.81
CA ARG A 84 3.73 9.09 4.36
C ARG A 84 5.13 8.89 3.74
N THR A 85 6.19 9.32 4.42
CA THR A 85 7.58 9.31 3.91
C THR A 85 8.42 8.15 4.43
N GLY A 86 8.10 7.58 5.61
CA GLY A 86 8.96 6.57 6.21
C GLY A 86 8.47 5.99 7.52
N VAL A 87 9.18 4.96 8.00
CA VAL A 87 9.02 4.39 9.34
C VAL A 87 10.32 4.62 10.10
N ILE A 88 10.24 5.04 11.36
CA ILE A 88 11.37 5.11 12.28
C ILE A 88 11.12 4.20 13.49
N ALA A 89 12.16 3.47 13.92
CA ALA A 89 12.12 2.73 15.17
C ALA A 89 12.14 3.72 16.33
N ALA A 90 11.28 3.51 17.32
CA ALA A 90 11.18 4.38 18.48
C ALA A 90 11.19 3.56 19.77
N MET A 91 11.77 4.11 20.84
CA MET A 91 11.89 3.42 22.11
C MET A 91 11.58 4.36 23.27
N GLN A 92 10.65 3.95 24.12
CA GLN A 92 10.32 4.64 25.35
C GLN A 92 10.72 3.78 26.55
N TRP A 93 11.72 4.24 27.27
CA TRP A 93 12.23 3.57 28.46
C TRP A 93 11.34 3.82 29.67
N ASN A 94 11.49 2.97 30.70
CA ASN A 94 10.77 3.08 31.97
C ASN A 94 9.24 3.09 31.79
N ALA A 95 8.76 2.29 30.84
CA ALA A 95 7.33 2.19 30.55
C ALA A 95 6.64 1.17 31.46
N ASP A 96 5.35 1.35 31.68
CA ASP A 96 4.48 0.40 32.38
C ASP A 96 3.33 -0.10 31.48
N GLU A 97 2.50 -0.98 32.02
CA GLU A 97 1.34 -1.53 31.29
C GLU A 97 0.33 -0.43 30.95
N LYS A 98 0.15 0.55 31.83
CA LYS A 98 -0.80 1.66 31.60
C LYS A 98 -0.37 2.54 30.42
N MET A 99 0.92 2.84 30.30
CA MET A 99 1.48 3.54 29.15
C MET A 99 1.43 2.68 27.88
N PHE A 100 1.59 1.37 28.01
CA PHE A 100 1.38 0.46 26.89
C PHE A 100 -0.09 0.39 26.49
N ASP A 101 -1.06 0.56 27.38
CA ASP A 101 -2.48 0.49 27.05
C ASP A 101 -3.10 1.86 26.71
N SER A 102 -2.32 2.96 26.72
CA SER A 102 -2.85 4.32 26.47
C SER A 102 -3.09 4.67 25.00
N PHE A 103 -2.62 3.83 24.08
CA PHE A 103 -2.82 3.96 22.63
C PHE A 103 -2.72 2.58 21.98
N ASP A 104 -3.36 2.40 20.83
CA ASP A 104 -3.34 1.14 20.10
C ASP A 104 -2.50 1.20 18.83
N ARG A 105 -2.24 0.04 18.24
CA ARG A 105 -1.69 -0.05 16.89
C ARG A 105 -2.65 0.63 15.91
N GLY A 106 -2.11 1.50 15.07
CA GLY A 106 -2.85 2.27 14.07
C GLY A 106 -3.27 3.66 14.55
N ASP A 107 -3.23 3.94 15.86
CA ASP A 107 -3.54 5.26 16.41
C ASP A 107 -2.55 6.33 15.93
N TYR A 108 -3.03 7.56 15.90
CA TYR A 108 -2.17 8.74 15.78
C TYR A 108 -1.68 9.12 17.18
N VAL A 109 -0.38 9.37 17.29
CA VAL A 109 0.27 9.71 18.55
C VAL A 109 1.14 10.94 18.37
N PHE A 110 1.09 11.83 19.35
CA PHE A 110 2.01 12.94 19.47
C PHE A 110 3.22 12.48 20.28
N CYS A 111 4.41 12.52 19.67
CA CYS A 111 5.63 12.05 20.32
C CYS A 111 6.57 13.20 20.60
N ARG A 112 7.12 13.22 21.82
CA ARG A 112 8.28 14.05 22.19
C ARG A 112 9.49 13.19 22.43
N GLY A 113 10.64 13.63 21.98
CA GLY A 113 11.87 12.88 22.17
C GLY A 113 13.06 13.42 21.40
N ARG A 114 14.08 12.58 21.26
CA ARG A 114 15.29 12.92 20.51
C ARG A 114 15.75 11.76 19.66
N THR A 115 16.09 12.03 18.40
CA THR A 115 16.69 11.02 17.53
C THR A 115 18.13 10.74 17.97
N GLN A 116 18.55 9.49 17.79
CA GLN A 116 19.92 9.06 17.99
C GLN A 116 20.30 7.95 17.00
N ILE A 117 21.57 7.83 16.66
CA ILE A 117 22.10 6.66 15.96
C ILE A 117 22.42 5.56 16.98
N HIS A 118 21.81 4.39 16.81
CA HIS A 118 22.13 3.18 17.57
C HIS A 118 22.52 2.05 16.62
N ASN A 119 23.73 1.50 16.77
CA ASN A 119 24.30 0.48 15.89
C ASN A 119 24.19 0.83 14.39
N GLY A 120 24.40 2.10 14.05
CA GLY A 120 24.38 2.60 12.66
C GLY A 120 22.98 2.83 12.08
N THR A 121 21.91 2.68 12.87
CA THR A 121 20.53 2.97 12.45
C THR A 121 19.96 4.13 13.26
N LEU A 122 19.25 5.05 12.61
CA LEU A 122 18.54 6.13 13.29
C LEU A 122 17.32 5.58 14.04
N GLN A 123 17.16 6.00 15.30
CA GLN A 123 15.98 5.69 16.11
C GLN A 123 15.55 6.91 16.92
N LEU A 124 14.28 6.97 17.32
CA LEU A 124 13.75 7.99 18.22
C LEU A 124 13.72 7.48 19.66
N ILE A 125 14.38 8.16 20.60
CA ILE A 125 14.15 7.95 22.03
C ILE A 125 12.99 8.84 22.44
N VAL A 126 11.85 8.21 22.72
CA VAL A 126 10.62 8.88 23.11
C VAL A 126 10.63 9.13 24.60
N THR A 127 10.43 10.39 24.99
CA THR A 127 10.27 10.79 26.38
C THR A 127 8.80 10.82 26.79
N ASP A 128 7.92 11.13 25.83
CA ASP A 128 6.49 11.29 26.05
C ASP A 128 5.70 10.92 24.79
N VAL A 129 4.56 10.24 24.97
CA VAL A 129 3.67 9.80 23.90
C VAL A 129 2.22 9.94 24.33
N GLU A 130 1.42 10.62 23.51
CA GLU A 130 0.01 10.88 23.79
C GLU A 130 -0.82 10.49 22.57
N ARG A 131 -1.91 9.75 22.77
CA ARG A 131 -2.86 9.46 21.69
C ARG A 131 -3.55 10.75 21.26
N MET A 132 -3.68 10.93 19.95
CA MET A 132 -4.37 12.06 19.33
C MET A 132 -5.78 11.67 18.87
N ASP A 133 -6.68 12.65 18.83
CA ASP A 133 -7.93 12.48 18.12
C ASP A 133 -7.68 12.60 16.61
N VAL A 134 -8.34 11.76 15.80
CA VAL A 134 -8.15 11.78 14.33
C VAL A 134 -8.55 13.11 13.71
N SER A 135 -9.48 13.86 14.33
CA SER A 135 -9.91 15.18 13.88
C SER A 135 -8.82 16.26 14.02
N GLU A 136 -7.79 16.01 14.83
CA GLU A 136 -6.65 16.92 15.04
C GLU A 136 -5.49 16.62 14.08
N VAL A 137 -5.65 15.62 13.20
CA VAL A 137 -4.59 15.10 12.35
C VAL A 137 -4.94 15.28 10.88
N ASP A 138 -4.01 15.87 10.13
CA ASP A 138 -4.04 15.81 8.67
C ASP A 138 -3.64 14.41 8.19
N VAL A 139 -4.65 13.55 8.00
CA VAL A 139 -4.49 12.13 7.64
C VAL A 139 -3.61 11.93 6.39
N ALA A 140 -3.65 12.87 5.44
CA ALA A 140 -2.85 12.83 4.22
C ALA A 140 -1.34 12.89 4.48
N GLN A 141 -0.91 13.39 5.65
CA GLN A 141 0.50 13.38 6.06
C GLN A 141 1.01 12.00 6.49
N PHE A 142 0.10 11.06 6.75
CA PHE A 142 0.40 9.71 7.26
C PHE A 142 0.00 8.60 6.30
N GLU A 143 -0.91 8.87 5.38
CA GLU A 143 -1.25 7.93 4.32
C GLU A 143 -0.11 7.80 3.31
N ARG A 144 0.40 6.58 3.17
CA ARG A 144 1.39 6.22 2.14
C ARG A 144 0.77 5.96 0.77
N PHE A 145 -0.56 5.88 0.72
CA PHE A 145 -1.27 5.61 -0.50
C PHE A 145 -1.51 6.91 -1.26
N ASP A 146 -0.79 7.10 -2.37
CA ASP A 146 -1.05 8.19 -3.31
C ASP A 146 -2.13 7.74 -4.30
N ALA A 147 -3.38 8.12 -4.03
CA ALA A 147 -4.53 7.74 -4.84
C ALA A 147 -4.43 8.26 -6.29
N ASP A 148 -3.99 9.51 -6.47
CA ASP A 148 -3.86 10.12 -7.80
C ASP A 148 -2.76 9.42 -8.62
N ALA A 149 -1.63 9.06 -7.99
CA ALA A 149 -0.60 8.28 -8.65
C ALA A 149 -1.08 6.87 -9.00
N SER A 150 -1.83 6.22 -8.10
CA SER A 150 -2.42 4.90 -8.35
C SER A 150 -3.42 4.94 -9.50
N GLU A 151 -4.25 5.98 -9.60
CA GLU A 151 -5.19 6.17 -10.72
C GLU A 151 -4.45 6.37 -12.04
N ARG A 152 -3.39 7.20 -12.08
CA ARG A 152 -2.55 7.36 -13.28
C ARG A 152 -1.90 6.05 -13.72
N LEU A 153 -1.42 5.25 -12.76
CA LEU A 153 -0.84 3.93 -13.06
C LEU A 153 -1.89 2.95 -13.56
N LEU A 154 -3.11 2.97 -13.02
CA LEU A 154 -4.21 2.14 -13.50
C LEU A 154 -4.62 2.52 -14.93
N GLN A 155 -4.66 3.82 -15.25
CA GLN A 155 -4.88 4.29 -16.60
C GLN A 155 -3.78 3.76 -17.53
N ARG A 156 -2.52 3.87 -17.10
CA ARG A 156 -1.38 3.39 -17.89
C ARG A 156 -1.42 1.88 -18.13
N LEU A 157 -1.75 1.10 -17.10
CA LEU A 157 -1.98 -0.34 -17.21
C LEU A 157 -3.08 -0.66 -18.23
N THR A 158 -4.20 0.07 -18.16
CA THR A 158 -5.34 -0.09 -19.07
C THR A 158 -4.93 0.17 -20.53
N GLU A 159 -4.12 1.20 -20.77
CA GLU A 159 -3.55 1.49 -22.10
C GLU A 159 -2.64 0.37 -22.60
N LEU A 160 -1.75 -0.14 -21.74
CA LEU A 160 -0.82 -1.23 -22.09
C LEU A 160 -1.58 -2.52 -22.45
N LEU A 161 -2.56 -2.92 -21.64
CA LEU A 161 -3.39 -4.10 -21.89
C LEU A 161 -4.30 -3.91 -23.11
N GLY A 162 -4.87 -2.71 -23.28
CA GLY A 162 -5.71 -2.38 -24.45
C GLY A 162 -4.94 -2.30 -25.76
N GLY A 163 -3.63 -2.03 -25.70
CA GLY A 163 -2.73 -1.98 -26.85
C GLY A 163 -2.38 -3.36 -27.44
N LEU A 164 -2.71 -4.44 -26.74
CA LEU A 164 -2.44 -5.81 -27.20
C LEU A 164 -3.22 -6.15 -28.48
N GLN A 165 -2.52 -6.72 -29.46
CA GLN A 165 -3.05 -7.23 -30.71
C GLN A 165 -3.44 -8.71 -30.59
N ASN A 166 -2.80 -9.47 -29.69
CA ASN A 166 -3.23 -10.83 -29.35
C ASN A 166 -4.61 -10.81 -28.69
N ALA A 167 -5.64 -11.20 -29.45
CA ALA A 167 -7.03 -11.08 -29.02
C ALA A 167 -7.37 -11.85 -27.73
N PRO A 168 -6.94 -13.11 -27.53
CA PRO A 168 -7.10 -13.81 -26.25
C PRO A 168 -6.47 -13.08 -25.06
N LEU A 169 -5.23 -12.57 -25.19
CA LEU A 169 -4.56 -11.83 -24.11
C LEU A 169 -5.29 -10.51 -23.80
N ARG A 170 -5.64 -9.73 -24.83
CA ARG A 170 -6.37 -8.47 -24.65
C ARG A 170 -7.70 -8.70 -23.92
N ARG A 171 -8.49 -9.67 -24.38
CA ARG A 171 -9.78 -10.00 -23.77
C ARG A 171 -9.62 -10.52 -22.34
N LEU A 172 -8.59 -11.32 -22.05
CA LEU A 172 -8.30 -11.73 -20.67
C LEU A 172 -7.94 -10.50 -19.79
N GLY A 173 -7.16 -9.56 -20.31
CA GLY A 173 -6.87 -8.28 -19.65
C GLY A 173 -8.13 -7.45 -19.37
N GLU A 174 -9.05 -7.36 -20.33
CA GLU A 174 -10.35 -6.71 -20.16
C GLU A 174 -11.18 -7.36 -19.03
N ILE A 175 -11.16 -8.69 -18.92
CA ILE A 175 -11.85 -9.42 -17.84
C ILE A 175 -11.25 -9.10 -16.46
N TYR A 176 -9.93 -8.96 -16.35
CA TYR A 176 -9.29 -8.49 -15.12
C TYR A 176 -9.72 -7.06 -14.78
N LEU A 177 -9.71 -6.14 -15.75
CA LEU A 177 -10.05 -4.72 -15.54
C LEU A 177 -11.54 -4.48 -15.28
N ALA A 178 -12.41 -5.38 -15.75
CA ALA A 178 -13.85 -5.31 -15.48
C ALA A 178 -14.20 -5.68 -14.03
N ASP A 179 -13.35 -6.46 -13.36
CA ASP A 179 -13.53 -6.88 -11.98
C ASP A 179 -13.17 -5.77 -11.00
N GLN A 180 -14.18 -5.02 -10.54
CA GLN A 180 -13.99 -3.90 -9.62
C GLN A 180 -13.41 -4.30 -8.26
N ASN A 181 -13.65 -5.54 -7.81
CA ASN A 181 -13.07 -6.02 -6.56
C ASN A 181 -11.56 -6.21 -6.73
N PHE A 182 -11.15 -6.88 -7.81
CA PHE A 182 -9.75 -7.03 -8.18
C PHE A 182 -9.06 -5.67 -8.34
N VAL A 183 -9.62 -4.76 -9.15
CA VAL A 183 -9.03 -3.45 -9.42
C VAL A 183 -8.82 -2.65 -8.14
N THR A 184 -9.84 -2.55 -7.28
CA THR A 184 -9.77 -1.79 -6.02
C THR A 184 -8.66 -2.32 -5.12
N ARG A 185 -8.52 -3.64 -5.02
CA ARG A 185 -7.49 -4.27 -4.20
C ARG A 185 -6.10 -4.14 -4.82
N PHE A 186 -6.00 -4.31 -6.12
CA PHE A 186 -4.74 -4.19 -6.85
C PHE A 186 -4.14 -2.78 -6.74
N GLN A 187 -4.98 -1.75 -6.86
CA GLN A 187 -4.57 -0.35 -6.68
C GLN A 187 -3.95 -0.07 -5.31
N LYS A 188 -4.33 -0.82 -4.26
CA LYS A 188 -3.86 -0.63 -2.88
C LYS A 188 -2.81 -1.65 -2.45
N ALA A 189 -2.63 -2.73 -3.20
CA ALA A 189 -1.73 -3.83 -2.83
C ALA A 189 -0.26 -3.38 -2.76
N ALA A 190 0.46 -3.91 -1.78
CA ALA A 190 1.91 -3.77 -1.68
C ALA A 190 2.63 -4.88 -2.44
N ALA A 191 3.83 -4.61 -2.96
CA ALA A 191 4.61 -5.63 -3.67
C ALA A 191 5.49 -6.49 -2.76
N ALA A 192 5.68 -6.08 -1.49
CA ALA A 192 6.49 -6.80 -0.52
C ALA A 192 6.14 -6.40 0.92
N VAL A 193 6.56 -7.21 1.90
CA VAL A 193 6.41 -6.91 3.33
C VAL A 193 7.47 -5.94 3.86
N SER A 194 8.71 -6.05 3.39
CA SER A 194 9.83 -5.24 3.90
C SER A 194 10.83 -4.78 2.83
N ASN A 195 10.58 -5.07 1.56
CA ASN A 195 11.51 -4.84 0.45
C ASN A 195 10.97 -3.78 -0.54
N HIS A 196 11.49 -3.76 -1.77
CA HIS A 196 11.05 -2.89 -2.86
C HIS A 196 9.51 -2.83 -2.97
N HIS A 197 8.98 -1.61 -3.05
CA HIS A 197 7.54 -1.33 -3.14
C HIS A 197 6.67 -1.89 -2.00
N ALA A 198 7.22 -2.01 -0.78
CA ALA A 198 6.48 -2.33 0.44
C ALA A 198 5.64 -1.14 0.97
N TYR A 199 4.77 -0.60 0.12
CA TYR A 199 3.81 0.45 0.45
C TYR A 199 2.51 0.25 -0.34
N PRO A 200 1.37 0.77 0.15
CA PRO A 200 0.10 0.69 -0.57
C PRO A 200 0.20 1.23 -2.01
N GLY A 201 -0.25 0.44 -2.99
CA GLY A 201 -0.14 0.75 -4.42
C GLY A 201 1.22 0.44 -5.06
N GLY A 202 2.16 -0.08 -4.26
CA GLY A 202 3.47 -0.50 -4.73
C GLY A 202 3.42 -1.64 -5.75
N LEU A 203 2.47 -2.57 -5.62
CA LEU A 203 2.34 -3.69 -6.55
C LEU A 203 1.93 -3.23 -7.96
N LEU A 204 0.96 -2.32 -8.05
CA LEU A 204 0.53 -1.74 -9.32
C LEU A 204 1.67 -0.98 -10.00
N ARG A 205 2.42 -0.18 -9.24
CA ARG A 205 3.60 0.53 -9.75
C ARG A 205 4.63 -0.44 -10.34
N HIS A 206 5.05 -1.42 -9.54
CA HIS A 206 6.03 -2.43 -9.97
C HIS A 206 5.57 -3.17 -11.24
N THR A 207 4.30 -3.55 -11.29
CA THR A 207 3.71 -4.21 -12.46
C THR A 207 3.80 -3.34 -13.72
N VAL A 208 3.41 -2.06 -13.63
CA VAL A 208 3.47 -1.12 -14.75
C VAL A 208 4.92 -0.86 -15.18
N ASP A 209 5.82 -0.61 -14.23
CA ASP A 209 7.24 -0.38 -14.49
C ASP A 209 7.86 -1.58 -15.24
N MET A 210 7.53 -2.81 -14.82
CA MET A 210 7.95 -4.03 -15.53
C MET A 210 7.37 -4.16 -16.94
N MET A 211 6.08 -3.87 -17.13
CA MET A 211 5.47 -3.90 -18.47
C MET A 211 6.11 -2.87 -19.41
N GLU A 212 6.47 -1.69 -18.90
CA GLU A 212 7.20 -0.69 -19.68
C GLU A 212 8.62 -1.13 -20.01
N LEU A 213 9.33 -1.77 -19.07
CA LEU A 213 10.63 -2.39 -19.35
C LEU A 213 10.52 -3.50 -20.41
N CYS A 214 9.47 -4.31 -20.38
CA CYS A 214 9.20 -5.31 -21.42
C CYS A 214 9.05 -4.64 -22.80
N ALA A 215 8.32 -3.53 -22.88
CA ALA A 215 8.14 -2.76 -24.12
C ALA A 215 9.45 -2.18 -24.67
N LEU A 216 10.42 -1.87 -23.81
CA LEU A 216 11.74 -1.38 -24.20
C LEU A 216 12.70 -2.52 -24.63
N ILE A 217 12.61 -3.67 -23.96
CA ILE A 217 13.55 -4.79 -24.13
C ILE A 217 13.13 -5.69 -25.30
N ALA A 218 11.86 -6.06 -25.40
CA ALA A 218 11.38 -7.03 -26.38
C ALA A 218 11.73 -6.67 -27.84
N PRO A 219 11.66 -5.39 -28.30
CA PRO A 219 12.03 -5.03 -29.67
C PRO A 219 13.49 -5.32 -30.05
N ARG A 220 14.37 -5.54 -29.06
CA ARG A 220 15.79 -5.87 -29.29
C ARG A 220 16.02 -7.36 -29.53
N TYR A 221 15.03 -8.20 -29.22
CA TYR A 221 15.09 -9.66 -29.32
C TYR A 221 13.88 -10.17 -30.10
N PRO A 222 13.95 -10.21 -31.44
CA PRO A 222 12.81 -10.60 -32.29
C PRO A 222 12.25 -12.01 -32.05
N GLN A 223 12.99 -12.85 -31.32
CA GLN A 223 12.57 -14.20 -30.94
C GLN A 223 11.64 -14.23 -29.72
N ILE A 224 11.50 -13.11 -29.01
CA ILE A 224 10.61 -12.98 -27.85
C ILE A 224 9.22 -12.60 -28.34
N ASP A 225 8.20 -13.33 -27.89
CA ASP A 225 6.83 -12.87 -27.97
C ASP A 225 6.62 -11.73 -26.96
N ALA A 226 6.64 -10.49 -27.48
CA ALA A 226 6.55 -9.28 -26.67
C ALA A 226 5.22 -9.17 -25.91
N GLU A 227 4.12 -9.64 -26.49
CA GLU A 227 2.79 -9.57 -25.89
C GLU A 227 2.65 -10.60 -24.78
N LEU A 228 3.16 -11.81 -24.99
CA LEU A 228 3.22 -12.86 -23.98
C LEU A 228 4.10 -12.45 -22.80
N LEU A 229 5.28 -11.87 -23.06
CA LEU A 229 6.15 -11.33 -22.02
C LEU A 229 5.47 -10.22 -21.21
N MET A 230 4.84 -9.27 -21.89
CA MET A 230 4.14 -8.15 -21.25
C MET A 230 2.96 -8.63 -20.40
N PHE A 231 2.19 -9.60 -20.87
CA PHE A 231 1.10 -10.18 -20.09
C PHE A 231 1.63 -11.05 -18.93
N GLY A 232 2.77 -11.73 -19.13
CA GLY A 232 3.50 -12.39 -18.05
C GLY A 232 3.89 -11.42 -16.93
N ALA A 233 4.43 -10.26 -17.28
CA ALA A 233 4.75 -9.19 -16.33
C ALA A 233 3.52 -8.70 -15.57
N PHE A 234 2.37 -8.56 -16.25
CA PHE A 234 1.11 -8.22 -15.59
C PHE A 234 0.69 -9.27 -14.54
N LEU A 235 0.86 -10.56 -14.83
CA LEU A 235 0.34 -11.64 -13.99
C LEU A 235 1.25 -12.06 -12.84
N HIS A 236 2.58 -11.95 -13.01
CA HIS A 236 3.56 -12.75 -12.25
C HIS A 236 3.39 -12.67 -10.73
N ASP A 237 3.01 -11.49 -10.22
CA ASP A 237 2.91 -11.18 -8.80
C ASP A 237 1.48 -10.88 -8.31
N LEU A 238 0.45 -11.06 -9.15
CA LEU A 238 -0.94 -10.71 -8.75
C LEU A 238 -1.42 -11.49 -7.52
N GLY A 239 -0.85 -12.66 -7.24
CA GLY A 239 -1.15 -13.42 -6.03
C GLY A 239 -0.83 -12.66 -4.73
N LYS A 240 0.01 -11.61 -4.78
CA LYS A 240 0.32 -10.75 -3.63
C LYS A 240 -0.89 -9.98 -3.10
N ILE A 241 -1.90 -9.76 -3.95
CA ILE A 241 -3.19 -9.16 -3.56
C ILE A 241 -3.88 -9.98 -2.45
N GLU A 242 -3.71 -11.30 -2.47
CA GLU A 242 -4.26 -12.23 -1.48
C GLU A 242 -3.22 -12.65 -0.43
N GLU A 243 -1.93 -12.62 -0.77
CA GLU A 243 -0.85 -12.97 0.15
C GLU A 243 -0.68 -11.93 1.26
N LEU A 244 -0.87 -10.64 0.94
CA LEU A 244 -0.57 -9.52 1.81
C LEU A 244 -1.83 -8.71 2.17
N ALA A 245 -2.08 -8.55 3.47
CA ALA A 245 -3.05 -7.59 3.98
C ALA A 245 -2.49 -6.16 3.83
N SER A 246 -3.28 -5.27 3.24
CA SER A 246 -2.89 -3.88 2.97
C SER A 246 -3.66 -2.86 3.85
N ASP A 247 -4.54 -3.34 4.73
CA ASP A 247 -5.29 -2.51 5.67
C ASP A 247 -4.43 -2.24 6.93
N GLY A 248 -3.59 -1.21 6.87
CA GLY A 248 -2.68 -0.84 7.96
C GLY A 248 -1.23 -1.17 7.67
N GLU A 249 -0.53 -1.84 8.58
CA GLU A 249 0.84 -2.31 8.34
C GLU A 249 0.81 -3.64 7.58
N ILE A 250 1.62 -3.73 6.53
CA ILE A 250 1.65 -4.86 5.61
C ILE A 250 2.03 -6.13 6.37
N ALA A 251 1.12 -7.09 6.36
CA ALA A 251 1.28 -8.39 7.01
C ALA A 251 0.81 -9.50 6.09
N TYR A 252 1.34 -10.70 6.26
CA TYR A 252 0.84 -11.87 5.53
C TYR A 252 -0.56 -12.26 6.02
N THR A 253 -1.42 -12.65 5.08
CA THR A 253 -2.69 -13.32 5.39
C THR A 253 -2.44 -14.80 5.72
N ASP A 254 -3.42 -15.47 6.33
CA ASP A 254 -3.35 -16.93 6.54
C ASP A 254 -3.16 -17.67 5.20
N ARG A 255 -3.82 -17.20 4.14
CA ARG A 255 -3.66 -17.76 2.80
C ARG A 255 -2.25 -17.53 2.27
N GLY A 256 -1.70 -16.34 2.48
CA GLY A 256 -0.32 -16.01 2.12
C GLY A 256 0.69 -16.91 2.82
N GLN A 257 0.54 -17.11 4.13
CA GLN A 257 1.42 -17.99 4.93
C GLN A 257 1.32 -19.46 4.51
N LEU A 258 0.12 -19.96 4.18
CA LEU A 258 -0.11 -21.37 3.88
C LEU A 258 0.15 -21.74 2.41
N VAL A 259 -0.08 -20.80 1.48
CA VAL A 259 -0.13 -21.09 0.03
C VAL A 259 0.93 -20.32 -0.76
N GLY A 260 1.15 -19.04 -0.44
CA GLY A 260 2.10 -18.16 -1.14
C GLY A 260 1.59 -17.64 -2.49
N HIS A 261 2.05 -16.44 -2.88
CA HIS A 261 1.54 -15.70 -4.04
C HIS A 261 1.69 -16.43 -5.38
N ILE A 262 2.74 -17.24 -5.59
CA ILE A 262 2.94 -17.94 -6.87
C ILE A 262 1.77 -18.91 -7.13
N VAL A 263 1.43 -19.72 -6.14
CA VAL A 263 0.32 -20.69 -6.26
C VAL A 263 -1.01 -19.96 -6.32
N ILE A 264 -1.17 -18.88 -5.55
CA ILE A 264 -2.38 -18.07 -5.59
C ILE A 264 -2.56 -17.39 -6.97
N GLY A 265 -1.49 -16.88 -7.58
CA GLY A 265 -1.51 -16.26 -8.90
C GLY A 265 -1.95 -17.23 -10.00
N VAL A 266 -1.48 -18.48 -9.95
CA VAL A 266 -1.95 -19.55 -10.85
C VAL A 266 -3.44 -19.84 -10.66
N GLN A 267 -3.93 -19.85 -9.42
CA GLN A 267 -5.35 -20.05 -9.13
C GLN A 267 -6.20 -18.89 -9.66
N MET A 268 -5.77 -17.65 -9.42
CA MET A 268 -6.43 -16.44 -9.94
C MET A 268 -6.49 -16.44 -11.47
N LEU A 269 -5.40 -16.85 -12.15
CA LEU A 269 -5.38 -17.03 -13.59
C LEU A 269 -6.41 -18.09 -14.04
N GLY A 270 -6.49 -19.22 -13.32
CA GLY A 270 -7.48 -20.26 -13.58
C GLY A 270 -8.92 -19.76 -13.49
N ASP A 271 -9.23 -18.98 -12.46
CA ASP A 271 -10.57 -18.39 -12.26
C ASP A 271 -10.93 -17.42 -13.39
N LYS A 272 -9.98 -16.57 -13.81
CA LYS A 272 -10.19 -15.61 -14.90
C LYS A 272 -10.28 -16.25 -16.28
N ILE A 273 -9.58 -17.37 -16.50
CA ILE A 273 -9.76 -18.20 -17.70
C ILE A 273 -11.13 -18.88 -17.70
N ALA A 274 -11.63 -19.36 -16.55
CA ALA A 274 -12.98 -19.91 -16.49
C ALA A 274 -14.06 -18.86 -16.82
N GLU A 275 -13.85 -17.60 -16.38
CA GLU A 275 -14.70 -16.46 -16.76
C GLU A 275 -14.61 -16.15 -18.27
N TYR A 276 -13.42 -16.22 -18.86
CA TYR A 276 -13.21 -16.11 -20.31
C TYR A 276 -14.02 -17.16 -21.07
N ASP A 277 -13.89 -18.43 -20.67
CA ASP A 277 -14.54 -19.59 -21.29
C ASP A 277 -16.08 -19.50 -21.22
N ALA A 278 -16.60 -18.98 -20.11
CA ALA A 278 -18.04 -18.74 -19.92
C ALA A 278 -18.62 -17.76 -20.96
N GLY A 279 -17.79 -16.92 -21.58
CA GLY A 279 -18.17 -16.04 -22.68
C GLY A 279 -18.34 -16.72 -24.05
N GLY A 280 -18.19 -18.05 -24.13
CA GLY A 280 -18.55 -18.86 -25.30
C GLY A 280 -17.39 -19.22 -26.25
N GLU A 281 -16.16 -18.88 -25.90
CA GLU A 281 -14.95 -19.26 -26.62
C GLU A 281 -13.92 -19.76 -25.62
N ALA A 282 -13.31 -20.92 -25.89
CA ALA A 282 -12.30 -21.49 -25.02
C ALA A 282 -10.97 -20.74 -25.12
N PHE A 283 -10.36 -20.44 -23.98
CA PHE A 283 -9.03 -19.85 -23.93
C PHE A 283 -7.99 -20.83 -24.52
N PRO A 284 -7.04 -20.37 -25.37
CA PRO A 284 -6.09 -21.27 -26.01
C PRO A 284 -5.24 -22.03 -24.98
N ALA A 285 -5.26 -23.37 -25.06
CA ALA A 285 -4.62 -24.24 -24.07
C ALA A 285 -3.09 -24.05 -23.98
N GLU A 286 -2.42 -23.82 -25.11
CA GLU A 286 -0.97 -23.55 -25.14
C GLU A 286 -0.64 -22.20 -24.48
N LEU A 287 -1.45 -21.17 -24.77
CA LEU A 287 -1.27 -19.85 -24.16
C LEU A 287 -1.45 -19.91 -22.64
N ARG A 288 -2.43 -20.69 -22.15
CA ARG A 288 -2.60 -20.96 -20.72
C ARG A 288 -1.33 -21.56 -20.11
N LEU A 289 -0.77 -22.60 -20.72
CA LEU A 289 0.45 -23.24 -20.23
C LEU A 289 1.63 -22.27 -20.17
N HIS A 290 1.78 -21.40 -21.18
CA HIS A 290 2.82 -20.38 -21.19
C HIS A 290 2.64 -19.34 -20.07
N LEU A 291 1.41 -18.86 -19.83
CA LEU A 291 1.12 -17.93 -18.75
C LEU A 291 1.33 -18.56 -17.36
N GLU A 292 0.88 -19.80 -17.17
CA GLU A 292 1.15 -20.56 -15.95
C GLU A 292 2.66 -20.72 -15.73
N HIS A 293 3.42 -21.06 -16.79
CA HIS A 293 4.88 -21.19 -16.72
C HIS A 293 5.57 -19.87 -16.36
N LEU A 294 5.13 -18.74 -16.93
CA LEU A 294 5.64 -17.41 -16.57
C LEU A 294 5.45 -17.12 -15.07
N ILE A 295 4.27 -17.42 -14.53
CA ILE A 295 4.00 -17.25 -13.09
C ILE A 295 4.87 -18.20 -12.25
N VAL A 296 4.95 -19.50 -12.57
CA VAL A 296 5.66 -20.45 -11.69
C VAL A 296 7.19 -20.43 -11.82
N SER A 297 7.74 -19.62 -12.73
CA SER A 297 9.18 -19.57 -12.98
C SER A 297 9.83 -18.19 -12.81
N HIS A 298 9.06 -17.13 -12.57
CA HIS A 298 9.58 -15.75 -12.58
C HIS A 298 10.66 -15.47 -11.52
N HIS A 299 10.63 -16.16 -10.37
CA HIS A 299 11.72 -16.08 -9.38
C HIS A 299 13.07 -16.63 -9.89
N GLY A 300 13.07 -17.39 -10.99
CA GLY A 300 14.27 -17.76 -11.75
C GLY A 300 15.10 -18.92 -11.20
N GLN A 301 15.15 -19.10 -9.88
CA GLN A 301 15.94 -20.14 -9.22
C GLN A 301 15.11 -20.84 -8.14
N ILE A 302 15.36 -22.15 -7.96
CA ILE A 302 14.67 -22.93 -6.91
C ILE A 302 15.02 -22.38 -5.53
N GLU A 303 16.25 -21.92 -5.35
CA GLU A 303 16.77 -21.30 -4.13
C GLU A 303 16.08 -19.98 -3.80
N TYR A 304 15.51 -19.30 -4.81
CA TYR A 304 14.68 -18.09 -4.63
C TYR A 304 13.20 -18.42 -4.44
N GLY A 305 12.85 -19.69 -4.22
CA GLY A 305 11.47 -20.13 -4.00
C GLY A 305 10.67 -20.35 -5.28
N SER A 306 11.31 -20.36 -6.45
CA SER A 306 10.64 -20.66 -7.72
C SER A 306 10.24 -22.14 -7.79
N PRO A 307 8.98 -22.50 -8.06
CA PRO A 307 8.59 -23.89 -8.27
C PRO A 307 9.24 -24.54 -9.49
N LYS A 308 9.51 -23.74 -10.53
CA LYS A 308 10.17 -24.16 -11.77
C LYS A 308 11.25 -23.17 -12.20
N LEU A 309 12.21 -23.65 -12.98
CA LEU A 309 13.20 -22.78 -13.64
C LEU A 309 12.61 -22.20 -14.93
N PRO A 310 13.01 -20.97 -15.33
CA PRO A 310 12.68 -20.43 -16.64
C PRO A 310 13.17 -21.35 -17.77
N VAL A 311 12.30 -21.68 -18.72
CA VAL A 311 12.64 -22.51 -19.90
C VAL A 311 12.18 -21.89 -21.23
N MET A 312 11.45 -20.78 -21.18
CA MET A 312 11.04 -19.96 -22.31
C MET A 312 11.87 -18.67 -22.36
N LEU A 313 12.08 -18.10 -23.55
CA LEU A 313 12.79 -16.82 -23.70
C LEU A 313 12.09 -15.70 -22.92
N GLU A 314 10.75 -15.69 -22.95
CA GLU A 314 9.90 -14.79 -22.20
C GLU A 314 10.12 -14.97 -20.69
N SER A 315 10.15 -16.22 -20.19
CA SER A 315 10.36 -16.48 -18.76
C SER A 315 11.75 -16.10 -18.27
N VAL A 316 12.79 -16.30 -19.08
CA VAL A 316 14.17 -15.88 -18.75
C VAL A 316 14.24 -14.36 -18.72
N THR A 317 13.59 -13.71 -19.68
CA THR A 317 13.56 -12.25 -19.78
C THR A 317 12.79 -11.64 -18.62
N LEU A 318 11.60 -12.17 -18.31
CA LEU A 318 10.76 -11.73 -17.19
C LEU A 318 11.52 -11.79 -15.87
N HIS A 319 12.16 -12.93 -15.59
CA HIS A 319 12.98 -13.09 -14.38
C HIS A 319 14.07 -12.02 -14.26
N HIS A 320 14.78 -11.74 -15.35
CA HIS A 320 15.85 -10.75 -15.32
C HIS A 320 15.35 -9.30 -15.22
N ILE A 321 14.17 -9.00 -15.77
CA ILE A 321 13.52 -7.69 -15.62
C ILE A 321 13.10 -7.49 -14.16
N ASP A 322 12.39 -8.45 -13.58
CA ASP A 322 11.99 -8.43 -12.17
C ASP A 322 13.21 -8.25 -11.25
N ASN A 323 14.24 -9.08 -11.45
CA ASN A 323 15.45 -9.03 -10.65
C ASN A 323 16.20 -7.70 -10.78
N LEU A 324 16.18 -7.07 -11.96
CA LEU A 324 16.77 -5.75 -12.19
C LEU A 324 16.00 -4.68 -11.41
N ASP A 325 14.68 -4.64 -11.55
CA ASP A 325 13.80 -3.67 -10.88
C ASP A 325 13.96 -3.74 -9.36
N ALA A 326 13.84 -4.96 -8.80
CA ALA A 326 14.00 -5.21 -7.38
C ALA A 326 15.37 -4.75 -6.84
N LYS A 327 16.45 -5.00 -7.60
CA LYS A 327 17.81 -4.58 -7.22
C LYS A 327 18.00 -3.08 -7.28
N LEU A 328 17.55 -2.42 -8.36
CA LEU A 328 17.66 -0.98 -8.49
C LEU A 328 16.89 -0.27 -7.39
N SER A 329 15.64 -0.67 -7.15
CA SER A 329 14.80 -0.14 -6.07
C SER A 329 15.44 -0.32 -4.69
N THR A 330 15.97 -1.52 -4.41
CA THR A 330 16.68 -1.82 -3.15
C THR A 330 17.95 -0.98 -2.99
N TYR A 331 18.76 -0.85 -4.04
CA TYR A 331 20.02 -0.12 -3.99
C TYR A 331 19.79 1.37 -3.83
N THR A 332 18.84 1.95 -4.55
CA THR A 332 18.43 3.35 -4.42
C THR A 332 17.97 3.63 -2.99
N THR A 333 17.08 2.80 -2.44
CA THR A 333 16.60 2.95 -1.06
C THR A 333 17.75 2.94 -0.05
N VAL A 334 18.70 1.99 -0.19
CA VAL A 334 19.86 1.91 0.71
C VAL A 334 20.78 3.11 0.57
N ILE A 335 20.96 3.64 -0.64
CA ILE A 335 21.78 4.83 -0.89
C ILE A 335 21.13 6.07 -0.28
N ASP A 336 19.83 6.25 -0.49
CA ASP A 336 19.09 7.45 -0.08
C ASP A 336 18.89 7.52 1.44
N THR A 337 18.79 6.37 2.10
CA THR A 337 18.59 6.28 3.56
C THR A 337 19.91 6.13 4.34
N ASP A 338 21.05 6.08 3.65
CA ASP A 338 22.35 5.90 4.32
C ASP A 338 22.79 7.18 5.04
N ILE A 339 22.92 7.05 6.36
CA ILE A 339 23.38 8.11 7.26
C ILE A 339 24.89 8.07 7.51
N SER A 340 25.68 7.41 6.65
CA SER A 340 27.13 7.33 6.87
C SER A 340 27.78 8.71 6.76
N GLY A 341 28.79 8.97 7.61
CA GLY A 341 29.61 10.18 7.51
C GLY A 341 30.55 10.19 6.30
N ASP A 342 30.62 9.10 5.52
CA ASP A 342 31.41 9.02 4.29
C ASP A 342 30.56 9.53 3.12
N SER A 343 31.05 10.53 2.40
CA SER A 343 30.29 11.14 1.30
C SER A 343 30.13 10.23 0.07
N HIS A 344 30.91 9.15 -0.05
CA HIS A 344 30.97 8.31 -1.26
C HIS A 344 30.50 6.88 -1.06
N TRP A 345 30.50 6.38 0.18
CA TRP A 345 30.15 4.99 0.47
C TRP A 345 29.07 4.88 1.51
N THR A 346 28.14 3.95 1.29
CA THR A 346 27.22 3.53 2.34
C THR A 346 27.94 2.70 3.41
N ASN A 347 27.31 2.56 4.57
CA ASN A 347 27.69 1.51 5.51
C ASN A 347 27.53 0.13 4.85
N TYR A 348 28.23 -0.88 5.36
CA TYR A 348 28.10 -2.24 4.84
C TYR A 348 26.67 -2.74 5.07
N ASN A 349 25.99 -3.14 4.00
CA ASN A 349 24.66 -3.72 4.09
C ASN A 349 24.77 -5.27 4.07
N PRO A 350 24.45 -5.98 5.17
CA PRO A 350 24.58 -7.44 5.23
C PRO A 350 23.69 -8.19 4.22
N SER A 351 22.49 -7.67 3.92
CA SER A 351 21.57 -8.31 2.98
C SER A 351 22.08 -8.27 1.54
N ILE A 352 22.81 -7.21 1.17
CA ILE A 352 23.43 -7.05 -0.15
C ILE A 352 24.87 -7.63 -0.16
N GLY A 353 25.46 -7.80 1.02
CA GLY A 353 26.80 -8.34 1.21
C GLY A 353 27.93 -7.37 0.83
N ARG A 354 27.65 -6.08 0.67
CA ARG A 354 28.64 -5.06 0.25
C ARG A 354 28.23 -3.64 0.65
N LYS A 355 29.19 -2.70 0.53
CA LYS A 355 28.92 -1.25 0.52
C LYS A 355 28.49 -0.81 -0.87
N LEU A 356 27.69 0.25 -0.95
CA LEU A 356 27.24 0.86 -2.20
C LEU A 356 27.90 2.22 -2.42
N TRP A 357 28.08 2.58 -3.68
CA TRP A 357 28.63 3.86 -4.09
C TRP A 357 27.53 4.92 -4.12
N LYS A 358 27.75 6.05 -3.44
CA LYS A 358 26.90 7.24 -3.47
C LYS A 358 27.43 8.21 -4.53
N LYS A 359 26.64 8.46 -5.57
CA LYS A 359 27.00 9.44 -6.60
C LYS A 359 26.87 10.83 -5.98
N ARG A 360 27.87 11.71 -6.11
CA ARG A 360 27.73 13.12 -5.71
C ARG A 360 26.62 13.75 -6.56
N SER A 361 25.57 14.24 -5.89
CA SER A 361 24.60 15.17 -6.45
C SER A 361 25.23 16.52 -6.73
#